data_AF-A0A8J3DPT0-F1
#
_entry.id   AF-A0A8J3DPT0-F1
#
_cell.length_a   1.000
_cell.length_b   1.000
_cell.length_c   1.000
_cell.angle_alpha   90.00
_cell.angle_beta   90.00
_cell.angle_gamma   90.00
#
_symmetry.space_group_name_H-M   'P 1'
#
loop_
_entity.id
_entity.type
_entity.pdbx_description
1 polymer ?
#
loop_
_entity_poly.entity_id
_entity_poly.type
_entity_poly.pdbx_seq_one_letter_code
_entity_poly.pdbx_strand_id
1 'polypeptide(L)' 'MSITATRMEFRPQSRAISMIPIEHRQPVLRSVRTLASDSLFHGETEIGIEHRGSLYRLKITRQGKLILNK' A
#
# COMPACT_ATOMS: atom_id res chain seq x y z
N MET A 1 59.18 -21.07 -28.59
CA MET A 1 58.41 -22.32 -28.43
C MET A 1 57.97 -22.40 -26.98
N SER A 2 56.65 -22.39 -26.76
CA SER A 2 56.00 -22.27 -25.45
C SER A 2 55.88 -23.64 -24.78
N ILE A 3 56.14 -23.73 -23.47
CA ILE A 3 55.72 -24.88 -22.67
C ILE A 3 54.75 -24.41 -21.59
N THR A 4 53.52 -24.91 -21.69
CA THR A 4 52.36 -24.58 -20.86
C THR A 4 52.41 -25.40 -19.57
N ALA A 5 52.42 -24.75 -18.41
CA ALA A 5 52.30 -25.42 -17.11
C ALA A 5 50.81 -25.48 -16.70
N THR A 6 50.25 -26.69 -16.72
CA THR A 6 48.88 -26.98 -16.26
C THR A 6 48.81 -26.93 -14.74
N ARG A 7 48.03 -25.99 -14.19
CA ARG A 7 47.74 -25.87 -12.75
C ARG A 7 46.41 -26.56 -12.44
N MET A 8 46.44 -27.64 -11.67
CA MET A 8 45.26 -28.31 -11.11
C MET A 8 44.61 -27.45 -10.01
N GLU A 9 43.29 -27.26 -10.09
CA GLU A 9 42.51 -26.49 -9.12
C GLU A 9 41.95 -27.35 -7.98
N PHE A 10 42.22 -26.94 -6.74
CA PHE A 10 41.64 -27.49 -5.52
C PHE A 10 40.39 -26.66 -5.14
N ARG A 11 39.22 -27.28 -5.02
CA ARG A 11 37.98 -26.62 -4.54
C ARG A 11 37.62 -27.09 -3.13
N PRO A 12 37.68 -26.24 -2.10
CA PRO A 12 37.04 -26.55 -0.82
C PRO A 12 35.53 -26.19 -0.88
N GLN A 13 34.67 -27.15 -0.56
CA GLN A 13 33.22 -26.93 -0.40
C GLN A 13 32.91 -26.44 1.02
N SER A 14 32.52 -25.18 1.15
CA SER A 14 31.92 -24.62 2.38
C SER A 14 30.39 -24.77 2.31
N ARG A 15 29.82 -25.62 3.16
CA ARG A 15 28.37 -25.81 3.32
C ARG A 15 27.75 -24.55 3.93
N ALA A 16 26.89 -23.87 3.18
CA ALA A 16 26.11 -22.74 3.69
C ALA A 16 24.98 -23.23 4.62
N ILE A 17 24.90 -22.66 5.81
CA ILE A 17 23.78 -22.82 6.74
C ILE A 17 22.57 -22.09 6.13
N SER A 18 21.47 -22.80 5.87
CA SER A 18 20.25 -22.21 5.32
C SER A 18 19.59 -21.30 6.36
N MET A 19 19.70 -19.99 6.18
CA MET A 19 18.87 -19.02 6.90
C MET A 19 17.44 -19.16 6.40
N ILE A 20 16.54 -19.65 7.26
CA ILE A 20 15.09 -19.52 7.01
C ILE A 20 14.70 -18.05 7.23
N PRO A 21 14.05 -17.38 6.26
CA PRO A 21 13.57 -16.02 6.47
C PRO A 21 12.42 -16.06 7.48
N ILE A 22 12.56 -15.34 8.60
CA ILE A 22 11.44 -15.08 9.50
C ILE A 22 10.54 -14.08 8.78
N GLU A 23 9.43 -14.55 8.19
CA GLU A 23 8.43 -13.64 7.63
C GLU A 23 7.87 -12.75 8.74
N HIS A 24 8.26 -11.48 8.73
CA HIS A 24 7.56 -10.44 9.47
C HIS A 24 6.15 -10.33 8.88
N ARG A 25 5.18 -10.98 9.53
CA ARG A 25 3.76 -10.86 9.19
C ARG A 25 3.33 -9.41 9.42
N GLN A 26 3.42 -8.58 8.38
CA GLN A 26 2.86 -7.23 8.42
C GLN A 26 1.35 -7.36 8.61
N PRO A 27 0.74 -6.58 9.53
CA PRO A 27 -0.70 -6.57 9.65
C PRO A 27 -1.27 -6.13 8.31
N VAL A 28 -2.08 -6.99 7.69
CA VAL A 28 -2.85 -6.64 6.50
C VAL A 28 -3.82 -5.53 6.87
N LEU A 29 -3.41 -4.27 6.70
CA LEU A 29 -4.29 -3.14 6.84
C LEU A 29 -5.39 -3.32 5.80
N ARG A 30 -6.62 -3.62 6.26
CA ARG A 30 -7.79 -3.63 5.39
C ARG A 30 -7.89 -2.22 4.81
N SER A 31 -7.59 -2.07 3.52
CA SER A 31 -7.67 -0.80 2.84
C SER A 31 -9.11 -0.30 2.91
N VAL A 32 -9.33 0.79 3.65
CA VAL A 32 -10.61 1.50 3.63
C VAL A 32 -10.82 1.98 2.20
N ARG A 33 -12.04 1.81 1.67
CA ARG A 33 -12.37 2.36 0.34
C ARG A 33 -12.26 3.88 0.40
N THR A 34 -11.28 4.43 -0.30
CA THR A 34 -11.05 5.87 -0.42
C THR A 34 -11.64 6.39 -1.73
N LEU A 35 -12.33 7.52 -1.65
CA LEU A 35 -12.83 8.25 -2.80
C LEU A 35 -12.26 9.66 -2.82
N ALA A 36 -12.00 10.19 -4.02
CA ALA A 36 -11.69 11.59 -4.20
C ALA A 36 -12.93 12.45 -3.90
N SER A 37 -12.74 13.59 -3.24
CA SER A 37 -13.82 14.54 -2.98
C SER A 37 -14.48 15.01 -4.27
N ASP A 38 -13.71 15.33 -5.30
CA ASP A 38 -14.26 15.83 -6.57
C ASP A 38 -15.22 14.82 -7.21
N SER A 39 -14.93 13.52 -7.09
CA SER A 39 -15.80 12.44 -7.56
C SER A 39 -17.04 12.22 -6.70
N LEU A 40 -17.06 12.68 -5.45
CA LEU A 40 -18.25 12.64 -4.60
C LEU A 40 -19.17 13.80 -4.91
N PHE A 41 -18.59 14.99 -5.07
CA PHE A 41 -19.33 16.25 -5.16
C PHE A 41 -19.73 16.64 -6.58
N HIS A 42 -19.06 16.13 -7.62
CA HIS A 42 -19.43 16.37 -9.03
C HIS A 42 -19.56 17.87 -9.39
N GLY A 43 -18.72 18.72 -8.80
CA GLY A 43 -18.76 20.18 -8.99
C GLY A 43 -19.64 20.93 -7.99
N GLU A 44 -20.46 20.23 -7.20
CA GLU A 44 -21.25 20.82 -6.13
C GLU A 44 -20.42 21.03 -4.86
N THR A 45 -20.99 21.74 -3.89
CA THR A 45 -20.36 21.93 -2.56
C THR A 45 -21.06 21.13 -1.46
N GLU A 46 -22.13 20.41 -1.83
CA GLU A 46 -22.96 19.65 -0.92
C GLU A 46 -23.59 18.44 -1.62
N ILE A 47 -23.66 17.32 -0.90
CA ILE A 47 -24.46 16.15 -1.29
C ILE A 47 -25.34 15.68 -0.13
N GLY A 48 -26.49 15.12 -0.48
CA GLY A 48 -27.36 14.39 0.44
C GLY A 48 -26.93 12.92 0.57
N ILE A 49 -26.99 12.37 1.78
CA ILE A 49 -26.74 10.95 2.05
C ILE A 49 -27.93 10.42 2.85
N GLU A 50 -28.73 9.58 2.22
CA GLU A 50 -29.78 8.84 2.94
C GLU A 50 -29.14 7.71 3.75
N HIS A 51 -29.39 7.71 5.06
CA HIS A 51 -28.90 6.68 5.96
C HIS A 51 -29.93 6.36 7.02
N ARG A 52 -30.43 5.11 7.01
CA ARG A 52 -31.41 4.58 7.98
C ARG A 52 -32.66 5.48 8.11
N GLY A 53 -33.17 5.98 6.99
CA GLY A 53 -34.35 6.84 6.95
C GLY A 53 -34.12 8.29 7.41
N SER A 54 -32.87 8.69 7.63
CA SER A 54 -32.49 10.10 7.86
C SER A 54 -31.66 10.63 6.70
N LEU A 55 -31.88 11.89 6.33
CA LEU A 55 -31.06 12.59 5.36
C LEU A 55 -29.89 13.26 6.08
N TYR A 56 -28.67 12.90 5.73
CA TYR A 56 -27.46 13.61 6.13
C TYR A 56 -26.99 14.52 5.01
N ARG A 57 -26.28 15.59 5.34
CA ARG A 57 -25.68 16.51 4.37
C ARG A 57 -24.18 16.53 4.57
N LEU A 58 -23.43 16.08 3.57
CA LEU A 58 -21.98 16.23 3.51
C LEU A 58 -21.66 17.50 2.73
N LYS A 59 -20.88 18.41 3.31
CA LYS A 59 -20.55 19.72 2.71
C LYS A 59 -19.05 19.97 2.70
N ILE A 60 -18.58 20.71 1.69
CA ILE A 60 -17.27 21.35 1.68
C ILE A 60 -17.38 22.71 2.36
N THR A 61 -16.59 22.93 3.40
CA THR A 61 -16.50 24.22 4.09
C THR A 61 -15.66 25.22 3.28
N ARG A 62 -15.80 26.51 3.57
CA ARG A 62 -14.96 27.55 2.93
C ARG A 62 -13.45 27.36 3.17
N GLN A 63 -13.08 26.66 4.25
CA GLN A 63 -11.68 26.31 4.58
C GLN A 63 -11.23 24.99 3.92
N GLY A 64 -12.06 24.37 3.07
CA GLY A 64 -11.75 23.13 2.35
C GLY A 64 -11.95 21.83 3.16
N LYS A 65 -12.44 21.91 4.40
CA LYS A 65 -12.76 20.72 5.22
C LYS A 65 -14.13 20.13 4.83
N LEU A 66 -14.29 18.83 5.04
CA LEU A 66 -15.58 18.15 4.95
C LEU A 66 -16.31 18.17 6.30
N ILE A 67 -17.62 18.44 6.27
CA ILE A 67 -18.50 18.38 7.44
C ILE A 67 -19.75 17.55 7.10
N LEU A 68 -20.11 16.63 8.00
CA LEU A 68 -21.34 15.82 7.90
C LEU A 68 -22.34 16.29 8.95
N ASN A 69 -23.50 16.76 8.51
CA ASN A 69 -24.61 17.16 9.38
C ASN A 69 -25.78 16.18 9.22
N LYS A 70 -26.56 16.02 10.29
CA LYS A 70 -27.85 15.32 10.26
C LYS A 70 -28.99 16.29 9.88
#